data_AF-A0A0F9Z311-F1
#
_entry.id   AF-A0A0F9Z311-F1
#
_cell.length_a   1.000
_cell.length_b   1.000
_cell.length_c   1.000
_cell.angle_alpha   90.00
_cell.angle_beta   90.00
_cell.angle_gamma   90.00
#
_symmetry.space_group_name_H-M   'P 1'
#
loop_
_entity.id
_entity.type
_entity.pdbx_description
1 polymer ?
#
loop_
_entity_poly.entity_id
_entity_poly.type
_entity_poly.pdbx_seq_one_letter_code
_entity_poly.pdbx_strand_id
1 'polypeptide(L)'
;MPKLKKVVIVDIVNPYQKIEEAIKNLEEIKSLVSTYHGIDVVDVIQHRSRPDKATFIGKGKVEELVGIVNKQKIDIVVVNAIVNPSVLFNLTQFLWNDNPEIQVWDRFDLILNIFDKHAHTAEAKLQIELAKMHHMGPRIYGLGENYFSRQGGGGTNTKGQGETNIEI
;
A
#
# COMPACT_ATOMS: atom_id res chain seq x y z
N MET A 1 12.31 -2.48 -24.66
CA MET A 1 12.47 -2.85 -23.23
C MET A 1 11.26 -2.32 -22.47
N PRO A 2 10.67 -3.07 -21.52
CA PRO A 2 9.59 -2.53 -20.70
C PRO A 2 10.09 -1.29 -19.95
N LYS A 3 9.25 -0.25 -19.86
CA LYS A 3 9.57 1.00 -19.17
C LYS A 3 9.72 0.71 -17.66
N LEU A 4 10.81 1.19 -17.06
CA LEU A 4 11.02 1.12 -15.62
C LEU A 4 9.91 1.88 -14.89
N LYS A 5 9.37 1.27 -13.83
CA LYS A 5 8.32 1.88 -13.00
C LYS A 5 8.95 2.83 -11.99
N LYS A 6 8.44 4.05 -11.89
CA LYS A 6 8.85 5.01 -10.87
C LYS A 6 8.19 4.67 -9.55
N VAL A 7 9.00 4.48 -8.52
CA VAL A 7 8.58 4.06 -7.20
C VAL A 7 8.90 5.14 -6.17
N VAL A 8 8.00 5.34 -5.21
CA VAL A 8 8.29 6.05 -3.97
C VAL A 8 8.20 5.07 -2.82
N ILE A 9 9.22 5.06 -1.97
CA ILE A 9 9.24 4.26 -0.76
C ILE A 9 8.73 5.11 0.40
N VAL A 10 7.78 4.59 1.15
CA VAL A 10 7.23 5.21 2.37
C VAL A 10 7.67 4.37 3.56
N ASP A 11 8.33 5.00 4.53
CA ASP A 11 8.84 4.31 5.70
C ASP A 11 8.66 5.12 6.98
N ILE A 12 8.65 4.42 8.12
CA ILE A 12 8.71 5.02 9.44
C ILE A 12 10.00 4.62 10.15
N VAL A 13 10.63 5.59 10.80
CA VAL A 13 11.83 5.37 11.61
C VAL A 13 11.48 5.60 13.06
N ASN A 14 11.55 4.56 13.88
CA ASN A 14 11.33 4.68 15.31
C ASN A 14 12.49 5.52 15.91
N PRO A 15 12.21 6.60 16.66
CA PRO A 15 13.26 7.44 17.26
C PRO A 15 14.23 6.69 18.19
N TYR A 16 13.82 5.52 18.70
CA TYR A 16 14.64 4.67 19.57
C TYR A 16 15.39 3.56 18.83
N GLN A 17 15.19 3.41 17.51
CA GLN A 17 15.92 2.40 16.73
C GLN A 17 17.34 2.85 16.42
N LYS A 18 18.24 1.88 16.28
CA LYS A 18 19.62 2.17 15.86
C LYS A 18 19.64 2.70 14.43
N ILE A 19 20.47 3.70 14.18
CA ILE A 19 20.58 4.33 12.86
C ILE A 19 21.03 3.30 11.81
N GLU A 20 21.95 2.41 12.19
CA GLU A 20 22.48 1.37 11.30
C GLU A 20 21.38 0.38 10.87
N GLU A 21 20.45 0.08 11.77
CA GLU A 21 19.30 -0.78 11.48
C GLU A 21 18.32 -0.09 10.53
N ALA A 22 18.07 1.20 10.74
CA ALA A 22 17.23 2.01 9.86
C ALA A 22 17.78 2.06 8.42
N ILE A 23 19.09 2.29 8.29
CA ILE A 23 19.78 2.33 6.99
C ILE A 23 19.69 0.97 6.31
N LYS A 24 20.00 -0.12 7.03
CA LYS A 24 19.95 -1.47 6.48
C LYS A 24 18.55 -1.86 5.99
N ASN A 25 17.51 -1.50 6.75
CA ASN A 25 16.12 -1.76 6.36
C ASN A 25 15.73 -0.99 5.10
N LEU A 26 16.20 0.26 4.96
CA LEU A 26 15.93 1.08 3.78
C LEU A 26 16.70 0.57 2.54
N GLU A 27 17.96 0.15 2.70
CA GLU A 27 18.75 -0.46 1.62
C GLU A 27 18.11 -1.75 1.11
N GLU A 28 17.58 -2.56 2.00
CA GLU A 28 16.96 -3.82 1.65
C GLU A 28 15.66 -3.63 0.85
N ILE A 29 14.77 -2.71 1.24
CA ILE A 29 13.57 -2.42 0.44
C ILE A 29 13.92 -1.80 -0.92
N LYS A 30 14.95 -0.95 -1.02
CA LYS A 30 15.46 -0.45 -2.31
C LYS A 30 15.97 -1.59 -3.20
N SER A 31 16.65 -2.58 -2.62
CA SER A 31 17.09 -3.78 -3.34
C SER A 31 15.92 -4.59 -3.90
N LEU A 32 14.83 -4.72 -3.14
CA LEU A 32 13.59 -5.36 -3.63
C LEU A 32 12.96 -4.57 -4.77
N VAL A 33 12.87 -3.24 -4.66
CA VAL A 33 12.39 -2.37 -5.76
C VAL A 33 13.22 -2.54 -7.02
N SER A 34 14.56 -2.56 -6.88
CA SER A 34 15.47 -2.81 -8.00
C SER A 34 15.24 -4.19 -8.63
N THR A 35 15.06 -5.23 -7.81
CA THR A 35 14.75 -6.60 -8.27
C THR A 35 13.45 -6.65 -9.07
N TYR A 36 12.43 -5.89 -8.64
CA TYR A 36 11.18 -5.73 -9.39
C TYR A 36 11.37 -4.98 -10.74
N HIS A 37 12.52 -4.34 -10.95
CA HIS A 37 12.81 -3.36 -12.01
C HIS A 37 11.99 -2.06 -11.85
N GLY A 38 11.81 -1.63 -10.61
CA GLY A 38 11.44 -0.26 -10.28
C GLY A 38 12.68 0.63 -10.17
N ILE A 39 12.47 1.93 -10.32
CA ILE A 39 13.42 2.96 -9.93
C ILE A 39 12.82 3.68 -8.74
N ASP A 40 13.50 3.60 -7.60
CA ASP A 40 13.21 4.46 -6.47
C ASP A 40 13.57 5.91 -6.81
N VAL A 41 12.57 6.80 -6.77
CA VAL A 41 12.73 8.20 -7.16
C VAL A 41 12.96 9.10 -5.95
N VAL A 42 12.26 8.82 -4.85
CA VAL A 42 12.39 9.55 -3.58
C VAL A 42 11.79 8.72 -2.43
N ASP A 43 12.46 8.76 -1.27
CA ASP A 43 11.94 8.19 -0.04
C ASP A 43 11.12 9.21 0.75
N VAL A 44 9.97 8.80 1.26
CA VAL A 44 9.16 9.55 2.22
C VAL A 44 9.30 8.88 3.59
N ILE A 45 10.20 9.42 4.41
CA ILE A 45 10.50 8.90 5.73
C ILE A 45 9.84 9.76 6.81
N GLN A 46 9.14 9.13 7.75
CA GLN A 46 8.60 9.80 8.94
C GLN A 46 9.19 9.25 10.22
N HIS A 47 9.80 10.11 11.04
CA HIS A 47 10.23 9.73 12.38
C HIS A 47 9.03 9.61 13.32
N ARG A 48 8.72 8.39 13.77
CA ARG A 48 7.57 8.11 14.63
C ARG A 48 7.74 6.78 15.37
N SER A 49 7.31 6.72 16.64
CA SER A 49 7.43 5.50 17.45
C SER A 49 6.51 4.36 17.01
N ARG A 50 5.38 4.68 16.37
CA ARG A 50 4.39 3.71 15.87
C ARG A 50 3.75 4.21 14.57
N PRO A 51 3.40 3.32 13.64
CA PRO A 51 2.68 3.71 12.42
C PRO A 51 1.36 4.37 12.74
N ASP A 52 0.91 5.25 11.86
CA ASP A 52 -0.43 5.78 11.89
C ASP A 52 -1.46 4.67 11.60
N LYS A 53 -2.49 4.57 12.44
CA LYS A 53 -3.51 3.52 12.29
C LYS A 53 -4.41 3.72 11.07
N ALA A 54 -4.47 4.94 10.51
CA ALA A 54 -5.28 5.23 9.34
C ALA A 54 -4.50 5.03 8.04
N THR A 55 -3.26 5.53 7.95
CA THR A 55 -2.52 5.66 6.68
C THR A 55 -1.04 5.28 6.75
N PHE A 56 -0.60 4.59 7.82
CA PHE A 56 0.80 4.23 8.12
C PHE A 56 1.71 5.42 8.46
N ILE A 57 1.62 6.50 7.69
CA ILE A 57 2.20 7.82 7.96
C ILE A 57 1.11 8.82 8.38
N GLY A 58 1.50 9.89 9.05
CA GLY A 58 0.57 10.94 9.51
C GLY A 58 0.09 11.85 8.38
N LYS A 59 -1.04 12.53 8.59
CA LYS A 59 -1.74 13.38 7.59
C LYS A 59 -0.82 14.34 6.82
N GLY A 60 0.04 15.10 7.51
CA GLY A 60 0.94 16.05 6.82
C GLY A 60 1.93 15.36 5.86
N LYS A 61 2.38 14.15 6.21
CA LYS A 61 3.23 13.34 5.33
C LYS A 61 2.45 12.71 4.17
N VAL A 62 1.16 12.40 4.36
CA VAL A 62 0.28 11.99 3.26
C VAL A 62 0.11 13.12 2.25
N GLU A 63 -0.12 14.35 2.70
CA GLU A 63 -0.23 15.53 1.83
C GLU A 63 1.09 15.78 1.06
N GLU A 64 2.23 15.64 1.71
CA GLU A 64 3.56 15.70 1.07
C GLU A 64 3.72 14.60 0.00
N LEU A 65 3.36 13.36 0.34
CA LEU A 65 3.42 12.22 -0.57
C LEU A 65 2.56 12.44 -1.82
N VAL A 66 1.33 12.94 -1.67
CA VAL A 66 0.45 13.30 -2.78
C VAL A 66 1.14 14.29 -3.73
N GLY A 67 1.74 15.35 -3.16
CA GLY A 67 2.49 16.35 -3.94
C GLY A 67 3.67 15.73 -4.70
N ILE A 68 4.42 14.83 -4.07
CA ILE A 68 5.53 14.09 -4.67
C ILE A 68 5.05 13.22 -5.83
N VAL A 69 4.00 12.41 -5.60
CA VAL A 69 3.43 11.49 -6.60
C VAL A 69 3.03 12.25 -7.87
N ASN A 70 2.35 13.38 -7.71
CA ASN A 70 1.86 14.20 -8.81
C ASN A 70 2.99 14.90 -9.57
N LYS A 71 3.98 15.45 -8.84
CA LYS A 71 5.11 16.19 -9.41
C LYS A 71 6.08 15.28 -10.14
N GLN A 72 6.40 14.12 -9.57
CA GLN A 72 7.43 13.23 -10.08
C GLN A 72 6.89 12.14 -11.03
N LYS A 73 5.55 12.06 -11.17
CA LYS A 73 4.84 11.06 -12.00
C LYS A 73 5.19 9.64 -11.56
N ILE A 74 4.93 9.38 -10.29
CA ILE A 74 5.19 8.09 -9.65
C ILE A 74 4.14 7.08 -10.13
N ASP A 75 4.56 5.86 -10.41
CA ASP A 75 3.70 4.76 -10.83
C ASP A 75 3.23 3.91 -9.64
N ILE A 76 4.11 3.73 -8.64
CA ILE A 76 3.88 2.84 -7.50
C ILE A 76 4.37 3.51 -6.21
N VAL A 77 3.55 3.49 -5.17
CA VAL A 77 3.95 3.79 -3.79
C VAL A 77 4.15 2.47 -3.06
N VAL A 78 5.33 2.25 -2.46
CA VAL A 78 5.64 1.07 -1.66
C VAL A 78 5.77 1.46 -0.20
N VAL A 79 4.96 0.86 0.67
CA VAL A 79 5.09 0.97 2.12
C VAL A 79 6.08 -0.08 2.62
N ASN A 80 7.14 0.34 3.32
CA ASN A 80 8.18 -0.55 3.86
C ASN A 80 7.73 -1.29 5.14
N ALA A 81 6.53 -1.87 5.10
CA ALA A 81 5.99 -2.73 6.14
C ALA A 81 4.92 -3.64 5.52
N ILE A 82 4.57 -4.71 6.22
CA ILE A 82 3.32 -5.42 5.98
C ILE A 82 2.25 -4.67 6.76
N VAL A 83 1.22 -4.17 6.08
CA VAL A 83 0.21 -3.33 6.72
C VAL A 83 -1.17 -3.95 6.62
N ASN A 84 -2.04 -3.60 7.57
CA ASN A 84 -3.43 -4.01 7.50
C ASN A 84 -4.09 -3.48 6.21
N PRO A 85 -4.97 -4.27 5.56
CA PRO A 85 -5.62 -3.87 4.32
C PRO A 85 -6.37 -2.54 4.40
N SER A 86 -6.96 -2.20 5.55
CA SER A 86 -7.62 -0.92 5.78
C SER A 86 -6.65 0.27 5.73
N VAL A 87 -5.45 0.11 6.28
CA VAL A 87 -4.40 1.15 6.28
C VAL A 87 -3.94 1.43 4.85
N LEU A 88 -3.66 0.37 4.11
CA LEU A 88 -3.24 0.47 2.72
C LEU A 88 -4.34 1.08 1.87
N PHE A 89 -5.59 0.62 2.03
CA PHE A 89 -6.75 1.16 1.31
C PHE A 89 -6.96 2.65 1.55
N ASN A 90 -6.91 3.09 2.81
CA ASN A 90 -7.05 4.50 3.14
C ASN A 90 -5.96 5.35 2.48
N LEU A 91 -4.69 4.91 2.53
CA LEU A 91 -3.59 5.61 1.85
C LEU A 91 -3.83 5.69 0.34
N THR A 92 -4.29 4.59 -0.27
CA THR A 92 -4.69 4.53 -1.68
C THR A 92 -5.81 5.53 -2.01
N GLN A 93 -6.84 5.61 -1.17
CA GLN A 93 -7.94 6.57 -1.35
C GLN A 93 -7.44 8.02 -1.39
N PHE A 94 -6.49 8.38 -0.54
CA PHE A 94 -5.90 9.73 -0.57
C PHE A 94 -5.18 10.03 -1.88
N LEU A 95 -4.46 9.04 -2.43
CA LEU A 95 -3.68 9.20 -3.66
C LEU A 95 -4.55 9.17 -4.93
N TRP A 96 -5.64 8.40 -4.93
CA TRP A 96 -6.58 8.34 -6.06
C TRP A 96 -7.35 9.63 -6.31
N ASN A 97 -7.45 10.53 -5.32
CA ASN A 97 -8.07 11.83 -5.51
C ASN A 97 -7.39 12.63 -6.63
N ASP A 98 -6.08 12.46 -6.81
CA ASP A 98 -5.30 13.17 -7.84
C ASP A 98 -4.74 12.25 -8.94
N ASN A 99 -4.42 11.00 -8.61
CA ASN A 99 -3.89 10.02 -9.55
C ASN A 99 -4.60 8.67 -9.40
N PRO A 100 -5.73 8.44 -10.10
CA PRO A 100 -6.49 7.18 -10.01
C PRO A 100 -5.73 5.93 -10.47
N GLU A 101 -4.65 6.09 -11.25
CA GLU A 101 -3.87 4.96 -11.78
C GLU A 101 -2.72 4.53 -10.85
N ILE A 102 -2.47 5.28 -9.77
CA ILE A 102 -1.39 4.96 -8.83
C ILE A 102 -1.67 3.62 -8.14
N GLN A 103 -0.63 2.79 -8.09
CA GLN A 103 -0.65 1.56 -7.31
C GLN A 103 -0.03 1.83 -5.93
N VAL A 104 -0.64 1.30 -4.88
CA VAL A 104 -0.08 1.34 -3.53
C VAL A 104 0.10 -0.09 -3.06
N TRP A 105 1.35 -0.45 -2.78
CA TRP A 105 1.76 -1.77 -2.35
C TRP A 105 2.33 -1.69 -0.96
N ASP A 106 2.08 -2.71 -0.18
CA ASP A 106 2.90 -2.97 1.00
C ASP A 106 4.10 -3.86 0.63
N ARG A 107 4.90 -4.20 1.63
CA ARG A 107 6.09 -5.01 1.41
C ARG A 107 5.77 -6.42 0.90
N PHE A 108 4.65 -6.99 1.32
CA PHE A 108 4.22 -8.31 0.86
C PHE A 108 3.75 -8.27 -0.60
N ASP A 109 2.97 -7.25 -0.97
CA ASP A 109 2.57 -6.98 -2.36
C ASP A 109 3.80 -6.86 -3.27
N LEU A 110 4.86 -6.13 -2.88
CA LEU A 110 6.09 -6.03 -3.65
C LEU A 110 6.75 -7.41 -3.88
N ILE A 111 6.87 -8.21 -2.82
CA ILE A 111 7.47 -9.55 -2.89
C ILE A 111 6.67 -10.44 -3.85
N LEU A 112 5.34 -10.46 -3.73
CA LEU A 112 4.48 -11.24 -4.64
C LEU A 112 4.62 -10.79 -6.09
N ASN A 113 4.72 -9.48 -6.34
CA ASN A 113 4.94 -8.94 -7.69
C ASN A 113 6.34 -9.29 -8.24
N ILE A 114 7.37 -9.38 -7.40
CA ILE A 114 8.68 -9.89 -7.79
C ILE A 114 8.57 -11.37 -8.18
N PHE A 115 7.92 -12.20 -7.37
CA PHE A 115 7.76 -13.62 -7.70
C PHE A 115 6.95 -13.84 -8.97
N ASP A 116 5.87 -13.07 -9.15
CA ASP A 116 5.02 -13.15 -10.34
C ASP A 116 5.82 -12.87 -11.62
N LYS A 117 6.75 -11.91 -11.55
CA LYS A 117 7.65 -11.57 -12.66
C LYS A 117 8.62 -12.70 -13.04
N HIS A 118 9.02 -13.52 -12.08
CA HIS A 118 9.97 -14.62 -12.28
C HIS A 118 9.29 -16.00 -12.40
N ALA A 119 7.97 -16.08 -12.24
CA ALA A 119 7.23 -17.33 -12.27
C ALA A 119 7.04 -17.84 -13.72
N HIS A 120 7.67 -18.97 -14.03
CA HIS A 120 7.60 -19.59 -15.36
C HIS A 120 6.64 -20.79 -15.43
N THR A 121 6.30 -21.40 -14.29
CA THR A 121 5.41 -22.57 -14.23
C THR A 121 3.99 -22.18 -13.86
N ALA A 122 3.01 -22.95 -14.33
CA ALA A 122 1.60 -22.75 -13.99
C ALA A 122 1.37 -22.91 -12.47
N GLU A 123 2.04 -23.89 -11.85
CA GLU A 123 1.97 -24.12 -10.41
C GLU A 123 2.46 -22.92 -9.60
N ALA A 124 3.61 -22.33 -9.97
CA ALA A 124 4.15 -21.16 -9.28
C ALA A 124 3.20 -19.96 -9.40
N LYS A 125 2.65 -19.71 -10.59
CA LYS A 125 1.67 -18.65 -10.80
C LYS A 125 0.42 -18.84 -9.94
N LEU A 126 -0.09 -20.07 -9.86
CA LEU A 126 -1.26 -20.38 -9.06
C LEU A 126 -1.01 -20.17 -7.55
N GLN A 127 0.17 -20.56 -7.06
CA GLN A 127 0.55 -20.31 -5.66
C GLN A 127 0.66 -18.82 -5.35
N ILE A 128 1.19 -18.02 -6.28
CA ILE A 128 1.29 -16.57 -6.13
C ILE A 128 -0.10 -15.94 -6.15
N GLU A 129 -0.99 -16.35 -7.05
CA GLU A 129 -2.38 -15.87 -7.09
C GLU A 129 -3.12 -16.21 -5.79
N LEU A 130 -2.96 -17.43 -5.28
CA LEU A 130 -3.51 -17.84 -3.99
C LEU A 130 -2.99 -16.94 -2.86
N ALA A 131 -1.68 -16.67 -2.83
CA ALA A 131 -1.08 -15.78 -1.84
C ALA A 131 -1.62 -14.34 -1.96
N LYS A 132 -1.81 -13.83 -3.18
CA LYS A 132 -2.47 -12.54 -3.43
C LYS A 132 -3.90 -12.54 -2.87
N MET A 133 -4.68 -13.59 -3.10
CA MET A 133 -6.05 -13.70 -2.57
C MET A 133 -6.08 -13.67 -1.03
N HIS A 134 -5.21 -14.44 -0.37
CA HIS A 134 -5.11 -14.43 1.09
C HIS A 134 -4.72 -13.06 1.64
N HIS A 135 -3.80 -12.35 0.97
CA HIS A 135 -3.39 -11.00 1.37
C HIS A 135 -4.41 -9.91 1.00
N MET A 136 -5.26 -10.17 0.02
CA MET A 136 -6.31 -9.24 -0.42
C MET A 136 -7.64 -9.39 0.32
N GLY A 137 -7.86 -10.48 1.08
CA GLY A 137 -9.15 -10.90 1.65
C GLY A 137 -10.12 -9.79 2.11
N PRO A 138 -9.70 -8.76 2.85
CA PRO A 138 -10.61 -7.69 3.30
C PRO A 138 -10.89 -6.57 2.27
N ARG A 139 -10.11 -6.46 1.18
CA ARG A 139 -10.18 -5.34 0.22
C ARG A 139 -11.46 -5.33 -0.63
N ILE A 140 -12.06 -6.50 -0.88
CA ILE A 140 -13.27 -6.62 -1.72
C ILE A 140 -14.51 -6.09 -0.98
N TYR A 141 -14.61 -6.35 0.33
CA TYR A 141 -15.80 -5.98 1.12
C TYR A 141 -15.91 -4.45 1.36
N GLY A 142 -14.79 -3.75 1.58
CA GLY A 142 -14.79 -2.29 1.83
C GLY A 142 -15.05 -1.43 0.59
N LEU A 143 -14.80 -1.95 -0.61
CA LEU A 143 -15.18 -1.32 -1.89
C LEU A 143 -16.70 -1.36 -2.10
N GLY A 144 -17.36 -2.43 -1.65
CA GLY A 144 -18.82 -2.61 -1.63
C GLY A 144 -19.55 -1.44 -0.97
N GLU A 145 -19.20 -1.16 0.28
CA GLU A 145 -19.94 -0.20 1.10
C GLU A 145 -19.65 1.27 0.78
N ASN A 146 -18.54 1.61 0.14
CA ASN A 146 -18.19 3.01 -0.17
C ASN A 146 -18.42 3.39 -1.64
N TYR A 147 -18.25 2.46 -2.59
CA TYR A 147 -18.45 2.73 -4.02
C TYR A 147 -19.85 2.35 -4.51
N PHE A 148 -20.45 1.25 -4.05
CA PHE A 148 -21.78 0.84 -4.52
C PHE A 148 -22.92 1.52 -3.76
N SER A 149 -22.70 1.97 -2.51
CA SER A 149 -23.70 2.72 -1.73
C SER A 149 -23.95 4.13 -2.28
N ARG A 150 -22.96 4.72 -2.98
CA ARG A 150 -23.10 6.05 -3.60
C ARG A 150 -23.91 6.06 -4.90
N GLN A 151 -24.10 4.90 -5.53
CA GLN A 151 -24.84 4.80 -6.79
C GLN A 151 -26.28 4.26 -6.61
N GLY A 152 -26.64 3.82 -5.40
CA GLY A 152 -27.95 3.26 -5.07
C GLY A 152 -28.70 4.05 -4.00
N GLY A 153 -29.44 5.07 -4.42
CA GLY A 153 -30.65 5.50 -3.70
C GLY A 153 -30.47 6.65 -2.71
N GLY A 154 -31.04 7.80 -3.08
CA GLY A 154 -31.41 8.81 -2.11
C GLY A 154 -32.56 8.33 -1.20
N GLY A 155 -32.54 8.83 0.03
CA GLY A 155 -33.73 8.95 0.87
C GLY A 155 -33.98 7.83 1.88
N THR A 156 -34.03 8.26 3.15
CA THR A 156 -34.94 7.78 4.20
C THR A 156 -34.40 6.73 5.18
N ASN A 157 -34.24 7.18 6.44
CA ASN A 157 -34.44 6.48 7.71
C ASN A 157 -34.47 4.93 7.68
N THR A 158 -33.47 4.31 8.30
CA THR A 158 -33.68 3.19 9.22
C THR A 158 -32.60 3.17 10.31
N LYS A 159 -33.01 3.51 11.53
CA LYS A 159 -32.36 3.07 12.77
C LYS A 159 -32.48 1.54 12.87
N GLY A 160 -31.45 0.90 13.42
CA GLY A 160 -31.48 -0.50 13.90
C GLY A 160 -30.12 -1.14 13.68
N GLN A 161 -29.29 -1.32 14.69
CA GLN A 161 -29.33 -2.40 15.69
C GLN A 161 -28.36 -3.52 15.26
N GLY A 162 -27.28 -3.67 16.04
CA GLY A 162 -26.51 -4.91 16.24
C GLY A 162 -25.84 -5.52 15.00
N GLU A 163 -24.51 -5.59 15.00
CA GLU A 163 -23.83 -6.75 15.57
C GLU A 163 -22.33 -6.48 15.73
N THR A 164 -21.85 -6.82 16.91
CA THR A 164 -20.45 -6.89 17.31
C THR A 164 -19.84 -8.18 16.75
N ASN A 165 -18.51 -8.19 16.57
CA ASN A 165 -17.62 -9.33 16.26
C ASN A 165 -17.55 -9.65 14.75
N ILE A 166 -16.43 -10.08 14.18
CA ILE A 166 -15.46 -11.05 14.70
C ILE A 166 -14.05 -10.73 14.13
N GLU A 167 -13.07 -10.70 15.02
CA GLU A 167 -11.65 -10.92 14.71
C GLU A 167 -11.47 -12.37 14.24
N ILE A 168 -10.96 -12.56 13.01
CA ILE A 168 -9.96 -13.59 12.67
C ILE A 168 -9.04 -12.98 11.61
#